data_AF-A0A3N5V9Y7-F1
#
_entry.id   AF-A0A3N5V9Y7-F1
#
_cell.length_a   1.000
_cell.length_b   1.000
_cell.length_c   1.000
_cell.angle_alpha   90.00
_cell.angle_beta   90.00
_cell.angle_gamma   90.00
#
_symmetry.space_group_name_H-M   'P 1'
#
loop_
_entity.id
_entity.type
_entity.pdbx_description
1 polymer ?
#
loop_
_entity_poly.entity_id
_entity_poly.type
_entity_poly.pdbx_seq_one_letter_code
_entity_poly.pdbx_strand_id
1 'polypeptide(L)' 'MAGKFCVSLTCAKDNTDKATVAFVVANAAVASDKETMVFLSTEGVRLSQRGYSDDIHEEG' A
#
# COMPACT_ATOMS: atom_id res chain seq x y z
N MET A 1 -13.52 -0.37 13.12
CA MET A 1 -12.03 -0.30 13.01
C MET A 1 -11.51 0.90 13.81
N ALA A 2 -11.79 0.95 15.12
CA ALA A 2 -11.22 2.01 15.95
C ALA A 2 -9.83 1.58 16.43
N GLY A 3 -8.85 2.49 16.38
CA GLY A 3 -7.50 2.26 16.94
C GLY A 3 -6.42 1.76 15.96
N LYS A 4 -6.76 1.38 14.72
CA LYS A 4 -5.77 0.99 13.71
C LYS A 4 -5.39 2.17 12.81
N PHE A 5 -4.12 2.26 12.45
CA PHE A 5 -3.65 3.14 11.39
C PHE A 5 -4.01 2.49 10.04
N CYS A 6 -4.96 3.10 9.32
CA CYS A 6 -5.47 2.56 8.06
C CYS A 6 -4.95 3.37 6.87
N VAL A 7 -4.21 2.71 5.98
CA VAL A 7 -3.79 3.27 4.69
C VAL A 7 -4.75 2.77 3.62
N SER A 8 -5.58 3.64 3.06
CA SER A 8 -6.47 3.31 1.94
C SER A 8 -5.73 3.47 0.61
N LEU A 9 -5.51 2.37 -0.10
CA LEU A 9 -4.80 2.35 -1.38
C LEU A 9 -5.77 2.01 -2.52
N THR A 10 -5.92 2.96 -3.44
CA THR A 10 -6.80 2.86 -4.61
C THR A 10 -6.03 2.61 -5.92
N CYS A 11 -4.72 2.83 -5.92
CA CYS A 11 -3.83 2.81 -7.10
C CYS A 11 -2.95 1.56 -7.13
N ALA A 12 -2.50 1.21 -8.33
CA ALA A 12 -1.52 0.16 -8.61
C ALA A 12 -0.60 0.60 -9.76
N LYS A 13 -0.50 -0.16 -10.86
CA LYS A 13 0.32 0.20 -12.03
C LYS A 13 -0.15 1.48 -12.76
N ASP A 14 -1.37 1.95 -12.51
CA ASP A 14 -1.89 3.23 -13.04
C ASP A 14 -1.24 4.45 -12.35
N ASN A 15 -0.68 4.26 -11.15
CA ASN A 15 0.11 5.25 -10.46
C ASN A 15 1.05 4.53 -9.47
N THR A 16 2.18 4.08 -10.00
CA THR A 16 3.18 3.31 -9.23
C THR A 16 3.71 4.13 -8.05
N ASP A 17 3.76 5.45 -8.18
CA ASP A 17 4.27 6.31 -7.10
C ASP A 17 3.40 6.21 -5.83
N LYS A 18 2.09 6.38 -6.02
CA LYS A 18 1.12 6.28 -4.92
C LYS A 18 1.06 4.86 -4.34
N ALA A 19 1.24 3.84 -5.19
CA ALA A 19 1.28 2.46 -4.73
C ALA A 19 2.46 2.22 -3.79
N THR A 20 3.66 2.70 -4.15
CA THR A 20 4.87 2.54 -3.33
C THR A 20 4.81 3.35 -2.05
N VAL A 21 4.45 4.64 -2.12
CA VAL A 21 4.36 5.51 -0.95
C VAL A 21 3.36 4.97 0.08
N ALA A 22 2.25 4.36 -0.35
CA ALA A 22 1.29 3.74 0.57
C ALA A 22 1.94 2.65 1.45
N PHE A 23 2.80 1.80 0.88
CA PHE A 23 3.53 0.79 1.65
C PHE A 23 4.66 1.38 2.48
N VAL A 24 5.34 2.43 2.01
CA VAL A 24 6.35 3.16 2.81
C VAL A 24 5.72 3.76 4.06
N VAL A 25 4.57 4.43 3.92
CA VAL A 25 3.82 5.01 5.04
C VAL A 25 3.30 3.93 5.99
N ALA A 26 2.77 2.83 5.45
CA ALA A 26 2.34 1.70 6.27
C ALA A 26 3.51 1.10 7.08
N ASN A 27 4.68 0.93 6.45
CA ASN A 27 5.89 0.45 7.14
C ASN A 27 6.38 1.44 8.21
N ALA A 28 6.32 2.75 7.96
CA ALA A 28 6.66 3.75 8.96
C ALA A 28 5.70 3.72 10.17
N ALA A 29 4.42 3.48 9.94
CA ALA A 29 3.43 3.32 11.00
C ALA A 29 3.69 2.06 11.84
N VAL A 30 4.02 0.93 11.19
CA VAL A 30 4.45 -0.30 11.89
C VAL A 30 5.71 -0.04 12.73
N ALA A 31 6.71 0.65 12.17
CA ALA A 31 7.93 1.03 12.89
C ALA A 31 7.69 2.01 14.05
N SER A 32 6.53 2.67 14.07
CA SER A 32 6.08 3.59 15.13
C SER A 32 5.13 2.92 16.13
N ASP A 33 5.18 1.59 16.24
CA ASP A 33 4.34 0.76 17.12
C ASP A 33 2.83 0.97 16.93
N LYS A 34 2.39 1.29 15.70
CA LYS A 34 0.97 1.38 15.36
C LYS A 34 0.46 0.06 14.79
N GLU A 35 -0.65 -0.42 15.32
CA GLU A 35 -1.41 -1.49 14.66
C GLU A 35 -1.88 -0.96 13.29
N THR A 36 -1.31 -1.50 12.22
CA THR A 36 -1.43 -0.93 10.87
C THR A 36 -2.17 -1.88 9.92
N MET A 37 -2.99 -1.32 9.04
CA MET A 37 -3.73 -2.03 7.99
C MET A 37 -3.60 -1.27 6.68
N VAL A 38 -3.37 -1.98 5.58
CA VAL A 38 -3.53 -1.44 4.22
C VAL A 38 -4.86 -1.95 3.66
N PHE A 39 -5.78 -1.04 3.38
CA PHE A 39 -7.07 -1.34 2.76
C PHE A 39 -6.96 -1.13 1.26
N LEU A 40 -7.01 -2.23 0.51
CA LEU A 40 -6.95 -2.21 -0.95
C LEU A 40 -8.36 -2.05 -1.52
N SER A 41 -8.52 -1.11 -2.45
CA SER A 41 -9.78 -0.88 -3.17
C SER A 41 -9.51 -0.49 -4.62
N THR A 42 -10.53 -0.55 -5.47
CA THR A 42 -10.45 -0.20 -6.91
C THR A 42 -9.27 -0.88 -7.61
N GLU A 43 -8.38 -0.16 -8.29
CA GLU A 43 -7.19 -0.73 -8.94
C GLU A 43 -6.18 -1.32 -7.94
N GLY A 44 -6.12 -0.79 -6.72
CA GLY A 44 -5.25 -1.26 -5.65
C GLY A 44 -5.48 -2.73 -5.27
N VAL A 45 -6.68 -3.29 -5.49
CA VAL A 45 -6.92 -4.73 -5.23
C VAL A 45 -6.07 -5.65 -6.10
N ARG A 46 -5.59 -5.17 -7.25
CA ARG A 46 -4.73 -5.97 -8.13
C ARG A 46 -3.37 -6.26 -7.50
N LEU A 47 -2.91 -5.42 -6.58
CA LEU A 47 -1.66 -5.62 -5.82
C LEU A 47 -1.70 -6.87 -4.94
N SER A 48 -2.87 -7.39 -4.60
CA SER A 48 -2.99 -8.65 -3.87
C SER A 48 -2.86 -9.88 -4.78
N GLN A 49 -2.83 -9.71 -6.10
CA GLN A 49 -2.71 -10.80 -7.06
C GLN A 49 -1.25 -11.20 -7.22
N ARG A 50 -0.99 -12.50 -7.15
CA ARG A 50 0.37 -13.05 -7.26
C ARG A 50 1.01 -12.62 -8.58
N GLY A 51 2.22 -12.08 -8.51
CA GLY A 51 2.99 -11.64 -9.67
C GLY A 51 2.59 -10.28 -10.25
N TYR A 52 1.51 -9.65 -9.76
CA TYR A 52 1.06 -8.37 -10.31
C TYR A 52 2.00 -7.21 -9.92
N SER A 53 2.51 -7.24 -8.68
CA SER A 53 3.39 -6.22 -8.12
C SER A 53 4.86 -6.37 -8.51
N ASP A 54 5.25 -7.48 -9.16
CA ASP A 54 6.66 -7.80 -9.43
C ASP A 54 7.32 -6.74 -10.34
N ASP A 55 6.54 -6.14 -11.24
CA ASP A 55 7.02 -5.09 -12.15
C ASP A 55 6.76 -3.66 -11.63
N ILE A 56 6.28 -3.50 -10.39
CA ILE A 56 6.11 -2.17 -9.79
C ILE A 56 7.47 -1.75 -9.24
N HIS A 57 8.05 -0.71 -9.82
CA HIS A 57 9.25 -0.05 -9.35
C HIS A 57 9.01 1.45 -9.33
N GLU A 58 9.43 2.10 -8.25
CA GLU A 58 9.79 3.52 -8.27
C GLU A 58 11.29 3.64 -8.52
N GLU A 59 11.72 4.75 -9.13
CA GLU A 59 13.13 5.16 -9.07
C GLU A 59 13.41 5.67 -7.65
N GLY A 60 13.90 4.80 -6.77
CA GLY A 60 14.21 5.11 -5.37
C GLY A 60 15.43 4.35 -4.86
#